data_AF-A0A0C9QEK2-F1
#
_entry.id   AF-A0A0C9QEK2-F1
#
_cell.length_a   1.000
_cell.length_b   1.000
_cell.length_c   1.000
_cell.angle_alpha   90.00
_cell.angle_beta   90.00
_cell.angle_gamma   90.00
#
_symmetry.space_group_name_H-M   'P 1'
#
loop_
_entity.id
_entity.type
_entity.pdbx_description
1 polymer ?
#
loop_
_entity_poly.entity_id
_entity_poly.type
_entity_poly.pdbx_seq_one_letter_code
_entity_poly.pdbx_strand_id
1 'polypeptide(L)'
;MFTTLRNAAIMSDDEHDLFPANLLDRLPNQRQENGLLVRPLRTTDYDKGFIQLLGQLTDVGHIGRDQFLNRFHSMKSAGGHYVIVVEDLEVGKVIGSSTLVVEQKFIHNCALKGRLEDVV
;
A
#
# COMPACT_ATOMS: atom_id res chain seq x y z
N MET A 1 -44.62 -2.26 -15.75
CA MET A 1 -43.71 -1.10 -15.73
C MET A 1 -42.42 -1.60 -15.10
N PHE A 2 -41.39 -1.83 -15.93
CA PHE A 2 -40.24 -2.69 -15.65
C PHE A 2 -39.23 -2.07 -14.67
N THR A 3 -38.90 -2.86 -13.64
CA THR A 3 -37.59 -3.22 -13.07
C THR A 3 -36.48 -2.18 -12.80
N THR A 4 -36.06 -2.18 -11.53
CA THR A 4 -34.76 -1.91 -10.91
C THR A 4 -33.50 -1.99 -11.81
N LEU A 5 -32.68 -0.93 -11.80
CA LEU A 5 -31.23 -0.95 -12.03
C LEU A 5 -30.62 0.05 -11.02
N ARG A 6 -30.10 -0.37 -9.86
CA ARG A 6 -28.70 -0.79 -9.65
C ARG A 6 -27.72 -0.04 -10.58
N ASN A 7 -27.44 1.22 -10.26
CA ASN A 7 -26.13 1.80 -10.53
C ASN A 7 -25.25 1.61 -9.28
N ALA A 8 -24.86 0.36 -9.04
CA ALA A 8 -23.56 0.15 -8.44
C ALA A 8 -22.58 0.62 -9.52
N ALA A 9 -21.91 1.73 -9.27
CA ALA A 9 -20.77 2.12 -10.08
C ALA A 9 -19.87 0.88 -10.16
N ILE A 10 -19.67 0.39 -11.38
CA ILE A 10 -18.64 -0.57 -11.70
C ILE A 10 -17.35 0.14 -11.29
N MET A 11 -16.86 -0.13 -10.08
CA MET A 11 -15.51 0.23 -9.70
C MET A 11 -14.65 -0.61 -10.63
N SER A 12 -14.06 0.02 -11.64
CA SER A 12 -13.01 -0.63 -12.40
C SER A 12 -11.99 -1.15 -11.38
N ASP A 13 -11.63 -2.41 -11.50
CA ASP A 13 -10.58 -3.08 -10.74
C ASP A 13 -9.21 -2.55 -11.20
N ASP A 14 -9.10 -1.23 -11.29
CA ASP A 14 -7.90 -0.55 -11.72
C ASP A 14 -6.91 -0.67 -10.58
N GLU A 15 -5.80 -1.33 -10.89
CA GLU A 15 -4.66 -1.44 -10.00
C GLU A 15 -4.22 -0.02 -9.59
N HIS A 16 -4.35 0.29 -8.29
CA HIS A 16 -4.05 1.61 -7.76
C HIS A 16 -2.88 1.51 -6.78
N ASP A 17 -1.84 2.31 -7.02
CA ASP A 17 -0.75 2.54 -6.07
C ASP A 17 -1.24 3.41 -4.91
N LEU A 18 -0.77 3.15 -3.68
CA LEU A 18 -1.14 3.93 -2.49
C LEU A 18 -0.71 5.40 -2.60
N PHE A 19 0.44 5.63 -3.20
CA PHE A 19 1.01 6.95 -3.48
C PHE A 19 1.69 6.95 -4.86
N PRO A 20 1.99 8.11 -5.46
CA PRO A 20 2.62 8.19 -6.77
C PRO A 20 3.99 7.47 -6.81
N ALA A 21 4.12 6.47 -7.68
CA ALA A 21 5.33 5.64 -7.77
C ALA A 21 6.60 6.45 -8.11
N ASN A 22 6.46 7.58 -8.79
CA ASN A 22 7.56 8.47 -9.15
C ASN A 22 8.31 9.07 -7.95
N LEU A 23 7.72 9.02 -6.74
CA LEU A 23 8.43 9.40 -5.52
C LEU A 23 9.60 8.45 -5.20
N LEU A 24 9.59 7.24 -5.75
CA LEU A 24 10.64 6.25 -5.57
C LEU A 24 11.74 6.34 -6.65
N ASP A 25 11.56 7.14 -7.72
CA ASP A 25 12.50 7.25 -8.85
C ASP A 25 13.92 7.67 -8.44
N ARG A 26 14.03 8.28 -7.26
CA ARG A 26 15.31 8.73 -6.68
C ARG A 26 16.04 7.65 -5.88
N LEU A 27 15.44 6.47 -5.70
CA LEU A 27 16.07 5.38 -4.98
C LEU A 27 17.09 4.68 -5.89
N PRO A 28 18.34 4.48 -5.42
CA PRO A 28 19.29 3.66 -6.14
C PRO A 28 18.75 2.23 -6.25
N ASN A 29 19.02 1.55 -7.37
CA ASN A 29 18.71 0.14 -7.60
C ASN A 29 17.20 -0.21 -7.70
N GLN A 30 16.36 0.71 -8.17
CA GLN A 30 14.93 0.42 -8.46
C GLN A 30 14.69 -0.70 -9.48
N ARG A 31 15.68 -1.02 -10.32
CA ARG A 31 15.54 -2.00 -11.39
C ARG A 31 16.15 -3.34 -10.98
N GLN A 32 15.28 -4.24 -10.52
CA GLN A 32 15.20 -5.67 -10.88
C GLN A 32 16.48 -6.36 -11.39
N GLU A 33 17.61 -6.28 -10.69
CA GLU A 33 18.74 -7.14 -11.08
C GLU A 33 18.46 -8.62 -10.74
N ASN A 34 17.52 -8.88 -9.81
CA ASN A 34 17.23 -10.21 -9.30
C ASN A 34 15.72 -10.58 -9.31
N GLY A 35 14.91 -9.99 -10.21
CA GLY A 35 13.46 -10.25 -10.23
C GLY A 35 12.67 -9.64 -9.06
N LEU A 36 13.29 -8.78 -8.26
CA LEU A 36 12.65 -8.06 -7.16
C LEU A 36 12.22 -6.65 -7.59
N LEU A 37 10.99 -6.27 -7.24
CA LEU A 37 10.40 -4.98 -7.54
C LEU A 37 10.07 -4.21 -6.26
N VAL A 38 10.72 -3.07 -6.06
CA VAL A 38 10.36 -2.11 -5.01
C VAL A 38 9.32 -1.14 -5.56
N ARG A 39 8.15 -1.07 -4.94
CA ARG A 39 7.03 -0.23 -5.41
C ARG A 39 6.09 0.17 -4.27
N PRO A 40 5.17 1.13 -4.49
CA PRO A 40 4.09 1.38 -3.54
C PRO A 40 3.22 0.13 -3.34
N LEU A 41 2.60 0.02 -2.16
CA LEU A 41 1.49 -0.92 -1.93
C LEU A 41 0.36 -0.67 -2.93
N ARG A 42 -0.28 -1.73 -3.39
CA ARG A 42 -1.40 -1.70 -4.34
C ARG A 42 -2.66 -2.35 -3.79
N THR A 43 -3.81 -2.00 -4.36
CA THR A 43 -5.10 -2.63 -4.05
C THR A 43 -5.10 -4.15 -4.30
N THR A 44 -4.30 -4.62 -5.26
CA THR A 44 -4.17 -6.05 -5.61
C THR A 44 -3.25 -6.83 -4.67
N ASP A 45 -2.49 -6.16 -3.78
CA ASP A 45 -1.51 -6.84 -2.91
C ASP A 45 -2.15 -7.67 -1.80
N TYR A 46 -3.44 -7.49 -1.55
CA TYR A 46 -4.21 -8.43 -0.73
C TYR A 46 -4.05 -9.87 -1.24
N ASP A 47 -4.11 -10.08 -2.56
CA ASP A 47 -3.96 -11.41 -3.18
C ASP A 47 -2.51 -11.86 -3.29
N LYS A 48 -1.59 -10.90 -3.28
CA LYS A 48 -0.15 -11.14 -3.27
C LYS A 48 0.40 -11.44 -1.88
N GLY A 49 -0.46 -11.60 -0.87
CA GLY A 49 -0.08 -12.10 0.44
C GLY A 49 0.32 -11.03 1.46
N PHE A 50 -0.01 -9.76 1.22
CA PHE A 50 0.46 -8.65 2.06
C PHE A 50 0.03 -8.77 3.54
N ILE A 51 -1.23 -9.16 3.81
CA ILE A 51 -1.71 -9.34 5.19
C ILE A 51 -0.97 -10.48 5.89
N GLN A 52 -0.71 -11.57 5.17
CA GLN A 52 0.02 -12.72 5.68
C GLN A 52 1.48 -12.38 5.97
N LEU A 53 2.10 -11.53 5.13
CA LEU A 53 3.44 -11.01 5.36
C LEU A 53 3.50 -10.21 6.66
N LEU A 54 2.59 -9.25 6.88
CA LEU A 54 2.53 -8.48 8.14
C LEU A 54 2.35 -9.38 9.37
N GLY A 55 1.69 -10.53 9.21
CA GLY A 55 1.55 -11.54 10.26
C GLY A 55 2.86 -12.13 10.79
N GLN A 56 3.97 -11.98 10.06
CA GLN A 56 5.30 -12.39 10.53
C GLN A 56 5.88 -11.41 11.56
N LEU A 57 5.43 -10.16 11.55
CA LEU A 57 5.87 -9.11 12.48
C LEU A 57 5.04 -9.10 13.77
N THR A 58 3.71 -9.18 13.65
CA THR A 58 2.78 -9.10 14.78
C THR A 58 1.43 -9.74 14.44
N ASP A 59 0.55 -9.92 15.43
CA ASP A 59 -0.83 -10.34 15.18
C ASP A 59 -1.58 -9.27 14.36
N VAL A 60 -2.16 -9.71 13.23
CA VAL A 60 -2.94 -8.89 12.30
C VAL A 60 -4.46 -9.11 12.44
N GLY A 61 -4.87 -10.15 13.17
CA GLY A 61 -6.27 -10.56 13.24
C GLY A 61 -6.85 -11.06 11.91
N HIS A 62 -8.18 -11.02 11.77
CA HIS A 62 -8.88 -11.45 10.56
C HIS A 62 -9.30 -10.24 9.72
N ILE A 63 -8.53 -9.96 8.66
CA ILE A 63 -8.79 -8.85 7.72
C ILE A 63 -9.30 -9.44 6.40
N GLY A 64 -10.55 -9.17 6.08
CA GLY A 64 -11.12 -9.48 4.76
C GLY A 64 -10.74 -8.44 3.69
N ARG A 65 -10.91 -8.80 2.41
CA ARG A 65 -10.56 -7.93 1.27
C ARG A 65 -11.21 -6.55 1.37
N ASP A 66 -12.51 -6.47 1.68
CA ASP A 66 -13.21 -5.19 1.76
C ASP A 66 -12.63 -4.29 2.87
N GLN A 67 -12.23 -4.87 3.99
CA GLN A 67 -11.59 -4.12 5.07
C GLN A 67 -10.21 -3.60 4.65
N PHE A 68 -9.43 -4.41 3.94
CA PHE A 68 -8.16 -3.99 3.36
C PHE A 68 -8.35 -2.83 2.38
N LEU A 69 -9.28 -2.94 1.42
CA LEU A 69 -9.53 -1.89 0.43
C LEU A 69 -10.04 -0.59 1.08
N ASN A 70 -10.95 -0.70 2.04
CA ASN A 70 -11.43 0.45 2.80
C ASN A 70 -10.30 1.16 3.55
N ARG A 71 -9.39 0.39 4.19
CA ARG A 71 -8.21 0.94 4.86
C ARG A 71 -7.26 1.59 3.87
N PHE A 72 -6.98 0.92 2.75
CA PHE A 72 -6.11 1.41 1.68
C PHE A 72 -6.60 2.77 1.16
N HIS A 73 -7.87 2.88 0.80
CA HIS A 73 -8.44 4.13 0.30
C HIS A 73 -8.45 5.22 1.37
N SER A 74 -8.75 4.89 2.63
CA SER A 74 -8.66 5.84 3.74
C SER A 74 -7.25 6.41 3.91
N MET A 75 -6.21 5.56 3.85
CA MET A 75 -4.80 6.00 3.92
C MET A 75 -4.42 6.86 2.72
N LYS A 76 -4.81 6.45 1.51
CA LYS A 76 -4.57 7.20 0.27
C LYS A 76 -5.19 8.60 0.31
N SER A 77 -6.45 8.70 0.75
CA SER A 77 -7.17 9.98 0.85
C SER A 77 -6.64 10.88 1.96
N ALA A 78 -6.21 10.31 3.09
CA ALA A 78 -5.62 11.07 4.19
C ALA A 78 -4.24 11.65 3.82
N GLY A 79 -3.48 10.95 2.96
CA GLY A 79 -2.09 11.28 2.67
C GLY A 79 -1.16 10.98 3.85
N GLY A 80 0.13 11.25 3.67
CA GLY A 80 1.15 11.06 4.71
C GLY A 80 1.52 9.60 5.03
N HIS A 81 0.96 8.62 4.32
CA HIS A 81 1.28 7.21 4.45
C HIS A 81 1.98 6.71 3.18
N TYR A 82 3.18 6.17 3.35
CA TYR A 82 4.01 5.64 2.27
C TYR A 82 4.36 4.19 2.60
N VAL A 83 3.43 3.28 2.31
CA VAL A 83 3.68 1.83 2.42
C VAL A 83 4.39 1.36 1.17
N ILE A 84 5.64 0.94 1.35
CA ILE A 84 6.51 0.43 0.30
C ILE A 84 6.56 -1.09 0.45
N VAL A 85 6.51 -1.79 -0.68
CA VAL A 85 6.60 -3.26 -0.73
C VAL A 85 7.73 -3.69 -1.65
N VAL A 86 8.28 -4.86 -1.35
CA VAL A 86 9.13 -5.63 -2.25
C VAL A 86 8.31 -6.79 -2.77
N GLU A 87 8.09 -6.84 -4.07
CA GLU A 87 7.48 -7.96 -4.76
C GLU A 87 8.56 -8.83 -5.40
N ASP A 88 8.47 -10.13 -5.17
CA ASP A 88 9.18 -11.14 -5.95
C ASP A 88 8.34 -11.45 -7.20
N LEU A 89 8.88 -11.10 -8.38
CA LEU A 89 8.18 -11.26 -9.65
C LEU A 89 8.18 -12.69 -10.18
N GLU A 90 9.06 -13.56 -9.69
CA GLU A 90 9.06 -14.98 -10.07
C GLU A 90 7.90 -15.71 -9.39
N VAL A 91 7.65 -15.38 -8.12
CA VAL A 91 6.57 -16.00 -7.32
C VAL A 91 5.26 -15.20 -7.39
N GLY A 92 5.32 -13.91 -7.75
CA GLY A 92 4.17 -13.01 -7.78
C GLY A 92 3.61 -12.67 -6.39
N LYS A 93 4.49 -12.60 -5.38
CA LYS A 93 4.14 -12.36 -3.98
C LYS A 93 4.88 -11.15 -3.42
N VAL A 94 4.22 -10.46 -2.50
CA VAL A 94 4.87 -9.43 -1.68
C VAL A 94 5.66 -10.14 -0.59
N ILE A 95 6.96 -9.89 -0.54
CA ILE A 95 7.93 -10.61 0.32
C ILE A 95 8.58 -9.72 1.37
N GLY A 96 8.39 -8.40 1.29
CA GLY A 96 8.88 -7.45 2.28
C GLY A 96 8.07 -6.16 2.25
N SER A 97 8.00 -5.46 3.38
CA SER A 97 7.32 -4.17 3.47
C SER A 97 7.91 -3.26 4.54
N SER A 98 7.72 -1.96 4.34
CA SER A 98 7.94 -0.94 5.35
C SER A 98 7.01 0.24 5.13
N THR A 99 6.59 0.88 6.22
CA THR A 99 5.75 2.08 6.18
C THR A 99 6.53 3.30 6.65
N LEU A 100 6.56 4.35 5.83
CA LEU A 100 6.91 5.70 6.29
C LEU A 100 5.61 6.48 6.56
N VAL A 101 5.42 6.93 7.80
CA VAL A 101 4.35 7.85 8.18
C VAL A 101 4.94 9.25 8.37
N VAL A 102 4.38 10.24 7.67
CA VAL A 102 4.78 11.64 7.77
C VAL A 102 3.73 12.43 8.55
N GLU A 103 4.10 12.89 9.74
CA GLU A 103 3.24 13.71 10.60
C GLU A 103 3.57 15.21 10.44
N GLN A 104 2.53 16.03 10.29
CA GLN A 104 2.64 17.49 10.29
C GLN A 104 2.67 18.04 11.72
N LYS A 105 3.58 18.99 11.99
CA LYS A 105 3.77 19.59 13.31
C LYS A 105 3.69 21.11 13.20
N PHE A 106 3.10 21.81 14.19
CA PHE A 106 3.21 23.28 14.28
C PHE A 106 4.56 23.74 14.82
N ILE A 107 5.14 22.96 15.74
CA ILE A 107 6.47 23.20 16.28
C ILE A 107 7.55 23.13 15.18
N HIS A 108 8.71 23.73 15.45
CA HIS A 108 9.83 23.79 14.51
C HIS A 108 9.45 24.41 13.14
N ASN A 109 8.64 25.48 13.15
CA ASN A 109 8.22 26.22 11.96
C ASN A 109 7.44 25.34 10.95
N CYS A 110 6.30 24.79 11.40
CA CYS A 110 5.46 23.92 10.57
C CYS A 110 6.20 22.68 10.00
N ALA A 111 7.06 22.07 10.82
CA ALA A 111 7.91 20.96 10.38
C ALA A 111 7.12 19.68 10.04
N LEU A 112 7.81 18.75 9.36
CA LEU A 112 7.36 17.37 9.14
C LEU A 112 8.21 16.42 9.97
N LYS A 113 7.57 15.41 10.57
CA LYS A 113 8.25 14.31 11.27
C LYS A 113 7.95 12.99 10.57
N GLY A 114 8.99 12.31 10.07
CA GLY A 114 8.88 10.95 9.56
C GLY A 114 9.00 9.91 10.68
N ARG A 115 8.23 8.83 10.57
CA ARG A 115 8.35 7.62 11.38
C ARG A 115 8.41 6.40 10.47
N LEU A 116 9.40 5.55 10.70
CA LEU A 116 9.50 4.24 10.05
C LEU A 116 8.79 3.23 10.93
N GLU A 117 7.79 2.55 10.39
CA GLU A 117 6.91 1.62 11.09
C GLU A 117 6.75 0.34 10.25
N ASP A 118 6.20 -0.71 10.86
CA ASP A 118 5.75 -1.94 10.21
C ASP A 118 6.78 -2.56 9.24
N VAL A 119 8.03 -2.73 9.70
CA VAL A 119 9.12 -3.29 8.88
C VAL A 119 9.14 -4.81 9.00
N VAL A 120 8.95 -5.50 7.86
CA VAL A 120 8.91 -6.96 7.76
C VAL A 120 9.57 -7.45 6.47
#